data_AF-A0A9R1LCC2-F1
#
_entry.id   AF-A0A9R1LCC2-F1
#
_cell.length_a   1.000
_cell.length_b   1.000
_cell.length_c   1.000
_cell.angle_alpha   90.00
_cell.angle_beta   90.00
_cell.angle_gamma   90.00
#
_symmetry.space_group_name_H-M   'P 1'
#
loop_
_entity.id
_entity.type
_entity.pdbx_description
1 polymer ?
#
loop_
_entity_poly.entity_id
_entity_poly.type
_entity_poly.pdbx_seq_one_letter_code
_entity_poly.pdbx_strand_id
1 'polypeptide(L)'
;MMLVTFSAFVPTTMVAFRAAGASCAGTTGTWGLSSQTVPFMGLYLVAIGCGGVRSSLLLFGTEQFDDDSAADREGKASFFSWFYLCVSFGPIISGVFLVWIQQNVSWGLGFGITTACIALAFVLTTPMYKRRMPAGMPLKSLCQVVLAACKDQSQGASQRRTPL
;
A
#
# COMPACT_ATOMS: atom_id res chain seq x y z
N MET A 1 -3.21 8.87 -1.73
CA MET A 1 -3.19 9.51 -3.06
C MET A 1 -3.71 10.94 -3.05
N MET A 2 -4.84 11.23 -2.38
CA MET A 2 -5.38 12.60 -2.28
C MET A 2 -4.37 13.67 -1.80
N LEU A 3 -3.49 13.34 -0.86
CA LEU A 3 -2.48 14.26 -0.31
C LEU A 3 -1.37 14.63 -1.31
N VAL A 4 -0.97 13.70 -2.20
CA VAL A 4 -0.01 13.94 -3.28
C VAL A 4 -0.64 14.75 -4.40
N THR A 5 -1.90 14.45 -4.74
CA THR A 5 -2.66 15.20 -5.76
C THR A 5 -2.94 16.64 -5.32
N PHE A 6 -3.24 16.86 -4.03
CA PHE A 6 -3.39 18.20 -3.47
C PHE A 6 -2.06 18.97 -3.50
N SER A 7 -0.94 18.30 -3.22
CA SER A 7 0.41 18.88 -3.35
C SER A 7 0.81 19.20 -4.80
N ALA A 8 0.30 18.46 -5.79
CA ALA A 8 0.53 18.73 -7.21
C ALA A 8 -0.29 19.94 -7.72
N PHE A 9 -1.34 20.34 -7.01
CA PHE A 9 -2.06 21.60 -7.24
C PHE A 9 -1.39 22.83 -6.61
N VAL A 10 -0.47 22.65 -5.64
CA VAL A 10 0.29 23.73 -4.99
C VAL A 10 1.21 24.51 -5.95
N PRO A 11 1.94 23.91 -6.91
CA PRO A 11 2.71 24.70 -7.88
C PRO A 11 1.81 25.54 -8.79
N THR A 12 0.59 25.08 -9.11
CA THR A 12 -0.36 25.83 -9.94
C THR A 12 -1.00 26.99 -9.17
N THR A 13 -1.29 26.81 -7.88
CA THR A 13 -1.80 27.90 -7.04
C THR A 13 -0.72 28.89 -6.63
N MET A 14 0.54 28.49 -6.45
CA MET A 14 1.65 29.42 -6.18
C MET A 14 1.97 30.33 -7.36
N VAL A 15 1.86 29.87 -8.62
CA VAL A 15 2.02 30.73 -9.81
C VAL A 15 0.86 31.72 -9.94
N ALA A 16 -0.37 31.31 -9.62
CA ALA A 16 -1.52 32.20 -9.57
C ALA A 16 -1.47 33.21 -8.40
N PHE A 17 -0.98 32.79 -7.22
CA PHE A 17 -0.87 33.67 -6.04
C PHE A 17 0.27 34.69 -6.16
N ARG A 18 1.36 34.36 -6.88
CA ARG A 18 2.46 35.29 -7.16
C ARG A 18 2.06 36.37 -8.16
N ALA A 19 1.10 36.09 -9.06
CA ALA A 19 0.51 37.07 -9.96
C ALA A 19 -0.51 37.99 -9.27
N ALA A 20 -1.08 37.58 -8.13
CA ALA A 20 -2.14 38.32 -7.42
C ALA A 20 -1.64 39.28 -6.32
N GLY A 21 -0.32 39.43 -6.11
CA GLY A 21 0.23 40.47 -5.23
C GLY A 21 -0.24 40.43 -3.76
N ALA A 22 -0.75 39.31 -3.27
CA ALA A 22 -1.22 39.18 -1.88
C ALA A 22 -0.18 38.46 -1.02
N SER A 23 0.61 39.22 -0.27
CA SER A 23 1.31 38.70 0.89
C SER A 23 0.28 38.40 1.99
N CYS A 24 -0.05 37.13 2.21
CA CYS A 24 -0.67 36.70 3.46
C CYS A 24 0.34 35.83 4.24
N ALA A 25 0.99 36.49 5.19
CA ALA A 25 1.54 35.82 6.36
C ALA A 25 0.38 35.15 7.13
N GLY A 26 0.58 33.92 7.60
CA GLY A 26 -0.23 33.32 8.66
C GLY A 26 -1.12 32.15 8.24
N THR A 27 -0.54 30.96 8.11
CA THR A 27 -1.08 29.74 8.74
C THR A 27 0.10 28.84 9.14
N THR A 28 0.95 29.41 10.00
CA THR A 28 1.86 28.65 10.85
C THR A 28 1.03 28.20 12.05
N GLY A 29 0.43 27.01 11.97
CA GLY A 29 -0.40 26.45 13.04
C GLY A 29 -1.24 25.31 12.49
N THR A 30 -0.66 24.14 12.22
CA THR A 30 -0.56 23.14 13.29
C THR A 30 0.55 22.10 13.06
N TRP A 31 1.33 22.19 11.98
CA TRP A 31 2.47 21.30 11.75
C TRP A 31 3.54 22.06 10.98
N GLY A 32 4.72 22.27 11.57
CA GLY A 32 5.86 22.96 10.98
C GLY A 32 6.52 22.17 9.84
N LEU A 33 5.75 21.82 8.83
CA LEU A 33 6.18 21.07 7.66
C LEU A 33 6.40 22.09 6.54
N SER A 34 7.65 22.25 6.11
CA SER A 34 7.98 23.05 4.94
C SER A 34 7.14 22.57 3.73
N SER A 35 6.84 23.45 2.77
CA SER A 35 6.05 23.06 1.57
C SER A 35 6.62 21.85 0.81
N GLN A 36 7.88 21.47 1.09
CA GLN A 36 8.54 20.29 0.56
C GLN A 36 8.19 19.00 1.33
N THR A 37 7.80 19.04 2.61
CA THR A 37 7.58 17.82 3.41
C THR A 37 6.24 17.14 3.12
N VAL A 38 5.23 17.91 2.72
CA VAL A 38 3.89 17.42 2.36
C VAL A 38 3.92 16.37 1.23
N PRO A 39 4.61 16.60 0.09
CA PRO A 39 4.70 15.59 -0.96
C PRO A 39 5.52 14.36 -0.55
N PHE A 40 6.59 14.52 0.24
CA PHE A 40 7.39 13.38 0.72
C PHE A 40 6.59 12.45 1.62
N MET A 41 5.81 13.00 2.57
CA MET A 41 4.91 12.19 3.39
C MET A 41 3.86 11.45 2.55
N GLY A 42 3.31 12.12 1.54
CA GLY A 42 2.40 11.49 0.59
C GLY A 42 3.03 10.34 -0.20
N LEU A 43 4.30 10.47 -0.62
CA LEU A 43 5.04 9.41 -1.30
C LEU A 43 5.31 8.21 -0.37
N TYR A 44 5.68 8.45 0.89
CA TYR A 44 5.85 7.37 1.88
C TYR A 44 4.56 6.61 2.14
N LEU A 45 3.43 7.32 2.29
CA LEU A 45 2.10 6.71 2.42
C LEU A 45 1.73 5.85 1.20
N VAL A 46 2.02 6.31 -0.01
CA VAL A 46 1.79 5.54 -1.23
C VAL A 46 2.69 4.30 -1.26
N ALA A 47 3.97 4.41 -0.93
CA ALA A 47 4.89 3.30 -0.90
C ALA A 47 4.42 2.19 0.07
N ILE A 48 4.04 2.57 1.29
CA ILE A 48 3.52 1.63 2.30
C ILE A 48 2.22 0.98 1.81
N GLY A 49 1.27 1.76 1.30
CA GLY A 49 -0.01 1.22 0.81
C GLY A 49 0.17 0.25 -0.37
N CYS A 50 1.03 0.59 -1.32
CA CYS A 50 1.26 -0.23 -2.51
C CYS A 50 2.06 -1.51 -2.17
N GLY A 51 2.96 -1.46 -1.20
CA GLY A 51 3.66 -2.65 -0.68
C GLY A 51 2.71 -3.59 0.06
N GLY A 52 1.87 -3.05 0.95
CA GLY A 52 0.91 -3.81 1.75
C GLY A 52 -0.05 -4.62 0.88
N VAL A 53 -0.72 -3.97 -0.08
CA VAL A 53 -1.69 -4.63 -0.97
C VAL A 53 -1.07 -5.79 -1.74
N ARG A 54 0.14 -5.62 -2.30
CA ARG A 54 0.82 -6.67 -3.08
C ARG A 54 1.20 -7.87 -2.22
N SER A 55 1.68 -7.64 -1.00
CA SER A 55 2.08 -8.72 -0.08
C SER A 55 0.89 -9.57 0.39
N SER A 56 -0.28 -8.95 0.63
CA SER A 56 -1.46 -9.66 1.09
C SER A 56 -2.22 -10.38 -0.02
N LEU A 57 -2.12 -9.91 -1.27
CA LEU A 57 -2.95 -10.42 -2.37
C LEU A 57 -2.64 -11.89 -2.71
N LEU A 58 -1.35 -12.26 -2.75
CA LEU A 58 -0.92 -13.61 -3.10
C LEU A 58 -1.31 -14.61 -2.02
N LEU A 59 -1.08 -14.24 -0.75
CA LEU A 59 -1.52 -15.02 0.41
C LEU A 59 -3.03 -15.23 0.36
N PHE A 60 -3.81 -14.16 0.15
CA PHE A 60 -5.25 -14.29 0.05
C PHE A 60 -5.68 -15.21 -1.12
N GLY A 61 -5.01 -15.11 -2.27
CA GLY A 61 -5.25 -15.97 -3.42
C GLY A 61 -4.92 -17.44 -3.16
N THR A 62 -3.85 -17.74 -2.42
CA THR A 62 -3.53 -19.14 -2.04
C THR A 62 -4.56 -19.71 -1.08
N GLU A 63 -5.09 -18.92 -0.15
CA GLU A 63 -6.06 -19.37 0.86
C GLU A 63 -7.44 -19.73 0.26
N GLN A 64 -7.69 -19.39 -1.01
CA GLN A 64 -8.93 -19.74 -1.71
C GLN A 64 -8.91 -21.15 -2.32
N PHE A 65 -7.73 -21.74 -2.56
CA PHE A 65 -7.57 -23.05 -3.19
C PHE A 65 -7.06 -24.06 -2.18
N ASP A 66 -7.73 -25.21 -2.07
CA ASP A 66 -7.29 -26.31 -1.21
C ASP A 66 -6.38 -27.25 -2.00
N ASP A 67 -5.29 -27.73 -1.38
CA ASP A 67 -4.30 -28.57 -2.08
C ASP A 67 -4.68 -30.06 -2.10
N ASP A 68 -5.75 -30.44 -1.40
CA ASP A 68 -6.23 -31.82 -1.29
C ASP A 68 -6.94 -32.35 -2.56
N SER A 69 -7.35 -31.48 -3.49
CA SER A 69 -8.06 -31.88 -4.72
C SER A 69 -7.24 -31.55 -5.98
N ALA A 70 -7.11 -32.51 -6.90
CA ALA A 70 -6.35 -32.33 -8.13
C ALA A 70 -6.94 -31.23 -9.04
N ALA A 71 -8.27 -31.04 -9.01
CA ALA A 71 -8.99 -30.01 -9.75
C ALA A 71 -8.70 -28.60 -9.22
N ASP A 72 -8.63 -28.41 -7.89
CA ASP A 72 -8.32 -27.11 -7.30
C ASP A 72 -6.85 -26.73 -7.54
N ARG A 73 -5.94 -27.71 -7.63
CA ARG A 73 -4.53 -27.49 -7.95
C ARG A 73 -4.32 -26.94 -9.37
N GLU A 74 -5.06 -27.45 -10.35
CA GLU A 74 -5.04 -26.93 -11.72
C GLU A 74 -5.66 -25.53 -11.80
N GLY A 75 -6.75 -25.29 -11.07
CA GLY A 75 -7.35 -23.96 -10.92
C GLY A 75 -6.38 -22.93 -10.32
N LYS A 76 -5.62 -23.33 -9.30
CA LYS A 76 -4.60 -22.50 -8.64
C LYS A 76 -3.50 -22.09 -9.62
N ALA A 77 -2.98 -23.03 -10.42
CA ALA A 77 -1.94 -22.75 -11.41
C ALA A 77 -2.42 -21.79 -12.51
N SER A 78 -3.65 -21.98 -13.01
CA SER A 78 -4.26 -21.08 -14.00
C SER A 78 -4.48 -19.67 -13.45
N PHE A 79 -4.94 -19.55 -12.20
CA PHE A 79 -5.10 -18.28 -11.50
C PHE A 79 -3.76 -17.53 -11.38
N PHE A 80 -2.69 -18.19 -10.92
CA PHE A 80 -1.38 -17.55 -10.82
C PHE A 80 -0.82 -17.15 -12.19
N SER A 81 -1.00 -17.97 -13.22
CA SER A 81 -0.57 -17.66 -14.58
C SER A 81 -1.25 -16.38 -15.11
N TRP A 82 -2.58 -16.30 -15.01
CA TRP A 82 -3.33 -15.10 -15.38
C TRP A 82 -2.96 -13.88 -14.53
N PHE A 83 -2.74 -14.07 -13.23
CA PHE A 83 -2.30 -13.01 -12.34
C PHE A 83 -0.94 -12.43 -12.77
N TYR A 84 0.06 -13.26 -13.04
CA TYR A 84 1.39 -12.80 -13.49
C TYR A 84 1.33 -12.11 -14.86
N LEU A 85 0.46 -12.58 -15.75
CA LEU A 85 0.19 -11.91 -17.02
C LEU A 85 -0.35 -10.49 -16.78
N CYS A 86 -1.39 -10.35 -15.95
CA CYS A 86 -1.96 -9.04 -15.60
C CYS A 86 -0.94 -8.11 -14.92
N VAL A 87 -0.09 -8.61 -14.03
CA VAL A 87 0.95 -7.80 -13.36
C VAL A 87 1.99 -7.28 -14.35
N SER A 88 2.30 -8.05 -15.39
CA SER A 88 3.28 -7.67 -16.41
C SER A 88 2.70 -6.70 -17.43
N PHE A 89 1.46 -6.92 -17.88
CA PHE A 89 0.79 -6.05 -18.86
C PHE A 89 0.16 -4.79 -18.26
N GLY A 90 -0.25 -4.84 -16.98
CA GLY A 90 -0.93 -3.73 -16.30
C GLY A 90 -0.15 -2.41 -16.33
N PRO A 91 1.15 -2.38 -15.95
CA PRO A 91 1.97 -1.18 -16.02
C PRO A 91 2.15 -0.65 -17.44
N ILE A 92 2.19 -1.53 -18.45
CA ILE A 92 2.32 -1.13 -19.86
C ILE A 92 1.05 -0.39 -20.30
N ILE A 93 -0.12 -0.97 -20.06
CA ILE A 93 -1.41 -0.36 -20.39
C ILE A 93 -1.60 0.95 -19.61
N SER A 94 -1.30 0.93 -18.31
CA SER A 94 -1.38 2.12 -17.46
C SER A 94 -0.44 3.23 -17.95
N GLY A 95 0.80 2.89 -18.29
CA GLY A 95 1.82 3.84 -18.74
C GLY A 95 1.51 4.48 -20.08
N VAL A 96 0.76 3.80 -20.96
CA VAL A 96 0.30 4.37 -22.23
C VAL A 96 -1.02 5.13 -22.04
N PHE A 97 -2.02 4.51 -21.43
CA PHE A 97 -3.38 5.06 -21.36
C PHE A 97 -3.54 6.17 -20.32
N LEU A 98 -3.10 5.95 -19.07
CA LEU A 98 -3.27 6.97 -18.02
C LEU A 98 -2.36 8.17 -18.26
N VAL A 99 -1.13 7.96 -18.74
CA VAL A 99 -0.23 9.07 -19.06
C VAL A 99 -0.81 9.90 -20.21
N TRP A 100 -1.35 9.26 -21.25
CA TRP A 100 -1.99 9.99 -22.34
C TRP A 100 -3.16 10.86 -21.84
N ILE A 101 -4.00 10.36 -20.94
CA ILE A 101 -5.13 11.11 -20.35
C ILE A 101 -4.65 12.28 -19.48
N GLN A 102 -3.63 12.05 -18.65
CA GLN A 102 -3.08 13.08 -17.77
C GLN A 102 -2.44 14.23 -18.55
N GLN A 103 -1.79 13.91 -19.67
CA GLN A 103 -1.09 14.91 -20.50
C GLN A 103 -2.00 15.62 -21.51
N ASN A 104 -3.03 14.96 -22.04
CA ASN A 104 -3.87 15.53 -23.13
C ASN A 104 -5.24 16.05 -22.67
N VAL A 105 -5.81 15.55 -21.57
CA VAL A 105 -7.20 15.87 -21.18
C VAL A 105 -7.25 16.68 -19.89
N SER A 106 -6.88 16.07 -18.76
CA SER A 106 -6.70 16.77 -17.49
C SER A 106 -6.13 15.84 -16.42
N TRP A 107 -5.36 16.41 -15.51
CA TRP A 107 -4.86 15.72 -14.33
C TRP A 107 -5.99 15.22 -13.42
N GLY A 108 -7.08 16.00 -13.29
CA GLY A 108 -8.23 15.64 -12.45
C GLY A 108 -8.96 14.38 -12.93
N LEU A 109 -9.20 14.25 -14.24
CA LEU A 109 -9.85 13.06 -14.81
C LEU A 109 -8.99 11.81 -14.66
N GLY A 110 -7.67 11.92 -14.81
CA GLY A 110 -6.75 10.81 -14.60
C GLY A 110 -6.88 10.21 -13.19
N PHE A 111 -6.93 11.05 -12.16
CA PHE A 111 -7.12 10.59 -10.76
C PHE A 111 -8.54 10.12 -10.46
N GLY A 112 -9.56 10.75 -11.08
CA GLY A 112 -10.95 10.33 -10.95
C GLY A 112 -11.17 8.90 -11.44
N ILE A 113 -10.64 8.57 -12.62
CA ILE A 113 -10.72 7.24 -13.22
C ILE A 113 -10.05 6.18 -12.32
N THR A 114 -8.86 6.46 -11.79
CA THR A 114 -8.18 5.53 -10.87
C THR A 114 -9.00 5.28 -9.60
N THR A 115 -9.59 6.34 -9.03
CA THR A 115 -10.40 6.23 -7.81
C THR A 115 -11.67 5.42 -8.06
N ALA A 116 -12.36 5.67 -9.18
CA ALA A 116 -13.54 4.91 -9.57
C ALA A 116 -13.22 3.42 -9.80
N CYS A 117 -12.08 3.13 -10.42
CA CYS A 117 -11.65 1.76 -10.68
C CYS A 117 -11.39 0.98 -9.37
N ILE A 118 -10.73 1.59 -8.38
CA ILE A 118 -10.52 0.99 -7.06
C ILE A 118 -11.85 0.77 -6.32
N ALA A 119 -12.76 1.74 -6.38
CA ALA A 119 -14.08 1.63 -5.76
C ALA A 119 -14.91 0.49 -6.37
N LEU A 120 -14.93 0.38 -7.70
CA LEU A 120 -15.60 -0.72 -8.40
C LEU A 120 -14.97 -2.07 -8.05
N ALA A 121 -13.64 -2.16 -8.03
CA ALA A 121 -12.95 -3.37 -7.62
C ALA A 121 -13.35 -3.78 -6.19
N PHE A 122 -13.43 -2.84 -5.25
CA PHE A 122 -13.87 -3.15 -3.89
C PHE A 122 -15.30 -3.68 -3.85
N VAL A 123 -16.24 -3.03 -4.55
CA VAL A 123 -17.65 -3.43 -4.59
C VAL A 123 -17.83 -4.82 -5.22
N LEU A 124 -17.16 -5.09 -6.33
CA LEU A 124 -17.26 -6.36 -7.05
C LEU A 124 -16.59 -7.51 -6.31
N THR A 125 -15.49 -7.23 -5.61
CA THR A 125 -14.74 -8.28 -4.93
C THR A 125 -15.33 -8.61 -3.55
N THR A 126 -15.98 -7.66 -2.87
CA THR A 126 -16.60 -7.87 -1.54
C THR A 126 -17.52 -9.11 -1.45
N PRO A 127 -18.45 -9.38 -2.39
CA PRO A 127 -19.31 -10.56 -2.32
C PRO A 127 -18.63 -11.88 -2.69
N MET A 128 -17.47 -11.85 -3.37
CA MET A 128 -16.77 -13.06 -3.83
C MET A 128 -15.87 -13.69 -2.76
N TYR A 129 -15.78 -13.12 -1.55
CA TYR A 129 -14.93 -13.62 -0.47
C TYR A 129 -15.63 -14.71 0.35
N LYS A 130 -15.08 -15.94 0.30
CA LYS A 130 -15.39 -17.01 1.26
C LYS A 130 -14.68 -16.67 2.57
N ARG A 131 -15.41 -16.13 3.56
CA ARG A 131 -14.86 -15.78 4.88
C ARG A 131 -14.42 -17.04 5.63
N ARG A 132 -13.11 -17.29 5.70
CA ARG A 132 -12.52 -18.26 6.62
C ARG A 132 -12.42 -17.62 8.02
N MET A 133 -12.71 -18.39 9.06
CA MET A 133 -12.60 -17.93 10.46
C MET A 133 -11.12 -17.63 10.78
N PRO A 134 -10.81 -16.57 11.54
CA PRO A 134 -9.44 -16.20 11.84
C PRO A 134 -8.77 -17.28 12.71
N ALA A 135 -7.87 -18.06 12.12
CA ALA A 135 -6.86 -18.81 12.86
C ALA A 135 -5.92 -17.80 13.55
N GLY A 136 -5.57 -18.05 14.81
CA GLY A 136 -4.93 -17.08 15.71
C GLY A 136 -3.71 -16.35 15.12
N MET A 137 -3.49 -15.09 15.55
CA MET A 137 -2.46 -14.21 14.98
C MET A 137 -1.04 -14.83 15.07
N PRO A 138 -0.37 -15.12 13.94
CA PRO A 138 0.98 -15.68 13.91
C PRO A 138 2.04 -14.75 14.51
N LEU A 139 1.75 -13.44 14.58
CA LEU A 139 2.54 -12.42 15.26
C LEU A 139 2.72 -12.70 16.75
N LYS A 140 1.74 -13.31 17.42
CA LYS A 140 1.87 -13.67 18.84
C LYS A 140 2.89 -14.78 19.04
N SER A 141 2.93 -15.77 18.15
CA SER A 141 3.92 -16.85 18.18
C SER A 141 5.34 -16.31 17.94
N LEU A 142 5.52 -15.46 16.93
CA LEU A 142 6.80 -14.80 16.66
C LEU A 142 7.28 -13.94 17.85
N CYS A 143 6.39 -13.13 18.42
CA CYS A 143 6.72 -12.30 19.58
C CYS A 143 7.07 -13.18 20.80
N GLN A 144 6.36 -14.29 20.99
CA GLN A 144 6.64 -15.24 22.08
C GLN A 144 8.00 -15.93 21.91
N VAL A 145 8.39 -16.30 20.69
CA VAL A 145 9.70 -16.91 20.40
C VAL A 145 10.84 -15.89 20.61
N VAL A 146 10.67 -14.65 20.16
CA VAL A 146 11.67 -13.57 20.37
C VAL A 146 11.81 -13.26 21.87
N LEU A 147 10.69 -13.15 22.58
CA LEU A 147 10.69 -12.92 24.02
C LEU A 147 11.30 -14.09 24.79
N ALA A 148 11.04 -15.34 24.39
CA ALA A 148 11.66 -16.52 24.98
C ALA A 148 13.17 -16.53 24.76
N ALA A 149 13.64 -16.20 23.55
CA ALA A 149 15.07 -16.13 23.22
C ALA A 149 15.80 -15.01 23.99
N CYS A 150 15.19 -13.82 24.12
CA CYS A 150 15.75 -12.74 24.95
C CYS A 150 15.83 -13.11 26.43
N LYS A 151 14.85 -13.86 26.93
CA LYS A 151 14.82 -14.30 28.33
C LYS A 151 15.91 -15.34 28.60
N ASP A 152 16.13 -16.27 27.68
CA ASP A 152 17.19 -17.30 27.77
C ASP A 152 18.61 -16.70 27.69
N GLN A 153 18.84 -15.73 26.80
CA GLN A 153 20.11 -14.98 26.77
C GLN A 153 20.40 -14.22 28.06
N SER A 154 19.37 -13.65 28.69
CA SER A 154 19.54 -12.93 29.97
C SER A 154 19.92 -13.87 31.12
N GLN A 155 19.42 -15.12 31.10
CA GLN A 155 19.75 -16.13 32.10
C GLN A 155 21.16 -16.71 31.89
N GLY A 156 21.55 -16.95 30.63
CA GLY A 156 22.92 -17.33 30.28
C GLY A 156 23.98 -16.28 30.65
N ALA A 157 23.62 -14.98 30.62
CA ALA A 157 24.49 -13.89 31.06
C ALA A 157 24.61 -13.79 32.61
N SER A 158 23.58 -14.19 33.36
CA SER A 158 23.59 -14.19 34.83
C SER A 158 24.35 -15.38 35.41
N GLN A 159 24.28 -16.55 34.76
CA GLN A 159 24.97 -17.77 35.22
C GLN A 159 26.50 -17.74 34.96
N ARG A 160 26.95 -16.91 34.02
CA ARG A 160 28.38 -16.67 33.75
C ARG A 160 29.05 -15.68 34.73
N ARG A 161 28.29 -15.11 35.68
CA ARG A 161 28.77 -14.07 36.61
C ARG A 161 28.96 -14.55 38.06
N THR A 162 28.78 -15.84 38.36
CA THR A 162 29.18 -16.47 39.63
C THR A 162 30.48 -17.24 39.44
N PRO A 163 31.66 -16.61 39.66
CA PRO A 163 32.86 -17.36 39.98
C PRO A 163 32.69 -17.99 41.38
N LEU A 164 33.19 -19.22 41.50
CA LEU A 164 33.31 -20.01 42.73
C LEU A 164 33.98 -19.24 43.87
#